data_AF-A0A1Y1NB74-F1
#
_entry.id   AF-A0A1Y1NB74-F1
#
_cell.length_a   1.000
_cell.length_b   1.000
_cell.length_c   1.000
_cell.angle_alpha   90.00
_cell.angle_beta   90.00
_cell.angle_gamma   90.00
#
_symmetry.space_group_name_H-M   'P 1'
#
loop_
_entity.id
_entity.type
_entity.pdbx_description
1 polymer ?
#
loop_
_entity_poly.entity_id
_entity_poly.type
_entity_poly.pdbx_seq_one_letter_code
_entity_poly.pdbx_strand_id
1 'polypeptide(L)'
;ARFTKVVIPGQTLRVDMWRNGNRIHFETVVVENGTAAIAGAYVDLNAIKTGIIQNKVTASTLKSDAVFEYINDQIKVQPDQAKSVNGIFLVKITKDGEIVKEWTMDLKS
;
A
#
# COMPACT_ATOMS: atom_id res chain seq x y z
N ALA A 1 2.75 3.69 25.19
CA ALA A 1 4.15 3.61 24.76
C ALA A 1 5.05 3.55 25.99
N ARG A 2 6.14 2.79 25.96
CA ARG A 2 7.13 2.74 27.05
C ARG A 2 8.44 3.37 26.57
N PHE A 3 8.92 4.38 27.27
CA PHE A 3 10.25 4.94 27.06
C PHE A 3 11.27 4.05 27.74
N THR A 4 12.16 3.46 26.97
CA THR A 4 13.09 2.43 27.44
C THR A 4 14.51 2.96 27.60
N LYS A 5 14.97 3.89 26.75
CA LYS A 5 16.27 4.57 26.86
C LYS A 5 16.20 6.01 26.35
N VAL A 6 17.20 6.81 26.74
CA VAL A 6 17.36 8.22 26.33
C VAL A 6 17.87 8.30 24.89
N VAL A 7 17.40 9.32 24.17
CA VAL A 7 17.88 9.70 22.84
C VAL A 7 18.64 11.02 22.96
N ILE A 8 19.83 11.09 22.36
CA ILE A 8 20.65 12.30 22.33
C ILE A 8 20.26 13.14 21.10
N PRO A 9 20.14 14.47 21.22
CA PRO A 9 19.89 15.33 20.06
C PRO A 9 20.92 15.11 18.95
N GLY A 10 20.43 15.01 17.71
CA GLY A 10 21.25 14.71 16.53
C GLY A 10 21.36 13.22 16.17
N GLN A 11 20.85 12.31 17.00
CA GLN A 11 20.77 10.89 16.67
C GLN A 11 19.62 10.59 15.69
N THR A 12 19.81 9.56 14.89
CA THR A 12 18.84 9.09 13.91
C THR A 12 17.89 8.08 14.54
N LEU A 13 16.60 8.29 14.33
CA LEU A 13 15.56 7.38 14.78
C LEU A 13 15.01 6.57 13.59
N ARG A 14 14.97 5.25 13.74
CA ARG A 14 14.20 4.35 12.88
C ARG A 14 12.94 3.93 13.62
N VAL A 15 11.80 3.99 12.95
CA VAL A 15 10.51 3.53 13.49
C VAL A 15 10.07 2.29 12.72
N ASP A 16 10.07 1.16 13.41
CA ASP A 16 9.61 -0.11 12.87
C ASP A 16 8.12 -0.25 13.22
N MET A 17 7.25 -0.48 12.22
CA MET A 17 5.80 -0.45 12.38
C MET A 17 5.13 -1.72 11.88
N TRP A 18 4.15 -2.22 12.63
CA TRP A 18 3.34 -3.39 12.29
C TRP A 18 1.86 -3.06 12.43
N ARG A 19 1.09 -3.25 11.36
CA ARG A 19 -0.33 -2.92 11.34
C ARG A 19 -1.21 -4.13 11.65
N ASN A 20 -2.04 -4.00 12.68
CA ASN A 20 -3.07 -4.96 13.09
C ASN A 20 -4.44 -4.27 13.04
N GLY A 21 -5.07 -4.27 11.86
CA GLY A 21 -6.37 -3.62 11.64
C GLY A 21 -6.30 -2.10 11.85
N ASN A 22 -7.00 -1.62 12.88
CA ASN A 22 -7.02 -0.22 13.29
C ASN A 22 -5.83 0.17 14.19
N ARG A 23 -5.06 -0.80 14.67
CA ARG A 23 -3.94 -0.57 15.57
C ARG A 23 -2.62 -0.69 14.82
N ILE A 24 -1.77 0.32 14.91
CA ILE A 24 -0.38 0.27 14.45
C ILE A 24 0.50 0.10 15.67
N HIS A 25 1.12 -1.07 15.81
CA HIS A 25 2.21 -1.28 16.76
C HIS A 25 3.48 -0.65 16.20
N PHE A 26 4.30 -0.10 17.06
CA PHE A 26 5.59 0.43 16.65
C PHE A 26 6.65 0.31 17.73
N GLU A 27 7.89 0.26 17.28
CA GLU A 27 9.11 0.39 18.07
C GLU A 27 10.00 1.47 17.46
N THR A 28 10.68 2.26 18.30
CA THR A 28 11.62 3.28 17.85
C THR A 28 13.02 2.93 18.31
N VAL A 29 13.94 2.80 17.36
CA VAL A 29 15.33 2.40 17.56
C VAL A 29 16.25 3.56 17.17
N VAL A 30 17.25 3.84 18.01
CA VAL A 30 18.37 4.73 17.66
C VAL A 30 19.31 3.98 16.73
N VAL A 31 19.50 4.48 15.51
CA VAL A 31 20.22 3.76 14.45
C VAL A 31 21.70 3.59 14.81
N GLU A 32 22.32 4.61 15.41
CA GLU A 32 23.75 4.63 15.68
C GLU A 32 24.19 3.56 16.69
N ASN A 33 23.31 3.16 17.61
CA ASN A 33 23.63 2.21 18.67
C ASN A 33 22.65 1.01 18.76
N GLY A 34 21.72 0.90 17.81
CA GLY A 34 20.74 -0.18 17.73
C GLY A 34 19.78 -0.27 18.93
N THR A 35 19.67 0.78 19.73
CA THR A 35 18.95 0.71 20.99
C THR A 35 17.50 1.16 20.86
N ALA A 36 16.56 0.36 21.36
CA ALA A 36 15.16 0.75 21.44
C ALA A 36 14.96 1.91 22.45
N ALA A 37 14.54 3.07 21.95
CA ALA A 37 14.17 4.24 22.73
C ALA A 37 12.69 4.20 23.17
N ILE A 38 11.82 3.69 22.29
CA ILE A 38 10.40 3.47 22.58
C ILE A 38 10.06 2.03 22.22
N ALA A 39 9.58 1.26 23.20
CA ALA A 39 9.14 -0.11 23.03
C ALA A 39 7.68 -0.30 23.48
N GLY A 40 7.06 -1.41 23.04
CA GLY A 40 5.69 -1.79 23.44
C GLY A 40 4.66 -0.69 23.17
N ALA A 41 4.82 0.05 22.07
CA ALA A 41 3.97 1.18 21.73
C ALA A 41 2.99 0.82 20.62
N TYR A 42 1.85 1.52 20.61
CA TYR A 42 0.87 1.43 19.55
C TYR A 42 0.10 2.75 19.41
N VAL A 43 -0.51 2.94 18.24
CA VAL A 43 -1.47 4.01 17.93
C VAL A 43 -2.73 3.37 17.36
N ASP A 44 -3.89 3.75 17.88
CA ASP A 44 -5.19 3.39 17.30
C ASP A 44 -5.63 4.47 16.32
N LEU A 45 -6.10 4.04 15.16
CA LEU A 45 -6.60 4.91 14.10
C LEU A 45 -8.14 5.00 14.18
N ASN A 46 -8.64 6.23 14.24
CA ASN A 46 -10.08 6.49 14.21
C ASN A 46 -10.64 6.19 12.83
N ALA A 47 -11.70 5.37 12.77
CA ALA A 47 -12.48 5.08 11.57
C ALA A 47 -11.65 4.94 10.29
N ILE A 48 -10.82 3.90 10.22
CA ILE A 48 -10.28 3.51 8.92
C ILE A 48 -11.45 2.94 8.12
N LYS A 49 -11.95 3.70 7.14
CA LYS A 49 -12.47 3.05 5.93
C LYS A 49 -11.28 2.31 5.37
N THR A 50 -11.10 1.06 5.77
CA THR A 50 -10.20 0.16 5.09
C THR A 50 -10.77 0.02 3.68
N GLY A 51 -10.47 1.00 2.83
CA GLY A 51 -10.05 0.72 1.48
C GLY A 51 -8.91 -0.26 1.65
N ILE A 52 -9.33 -1.51 1.72
CA ILE A 52 -8.52 -2.66 1.65
C ILE A 52 -7.65 -2.43 0.42
N ILE A 53 -6.40 -2.01 0.62
CA ILE A 53 -5.29 -2.61 -0.14
C ILE A 53 -5.22 -4.05 0.34
N GLN A 54 -6.28 -4.79 0.11
CA GLN A 54 -6.20 -6.21 0.03
C GLN A 54 -6.08 -6.45 -1.46
N ASN A 55 -5.00 -7.10 -1.85
CA ASN A 55 -5.09 -8.16 -2.85
C ASN A 55 -6.08 -9.24 -2.33
N LYS A 56 -7.33 -8.87 -2.05
CA LYS A 56 -8.42 -9.80 -1.80
C LYS A 56 -9.19 -9.83 -3.10
N VAL A 57 -8.75 -10.78 -3.90
CA VAL A 57 -9.48 -11.39 -4.99
C VAL A 57 -10.75 -12.01 -4.40
N THR A 58 -11.73 -11.16 -4.10
CA THR A 58 -13.14 -11.56 -4.02
C THR A 58 -13.93 -10.53 -4.80
N ALA A 59 -13.58 -10.38 -6.07
CA ALA A 59 -14.51 -9.82 -7.03
C ALA A 59 -15.43 -10.97 -7.44
N SER A 60 -16.75 -10.76 -7.32
CA SER A 60 -17.64 -11.28 -8.34
C SER A 60 -16.99 -11.00 -9.70
N THR A 61 -16.65 -12.02 -10.47
CA THR A 61 -15.90 -11.90 -11.73
C THR A 61 -16.65 -10.95 -12.65
N LEU A 62 -16.19 -9.70 -12.75
CA LEU A 62 -16.79 -8.76 -13.69
C LEU A 62 -16.37 -9.23 -15.07
N LYS A 63 -17.27 -9.19 -16.06
CA LYS A 63 -16.90 -9.57 -17.44
C LYS A 63 -15.72 -8.76 -17.98
N SER A 64 -15.53 -7.54 -17.46
CA SER A 64 -14.39 -6.68 -17.77
C SER A 64 -13.05 -7.20 -17.24
N ASP A 65 -13.04 -8.12 -16.26
CA ASP A 65 -11.80 -8.64 -15.68
C ASP A 65 -10.96 -9.37 -16.72
N ALA A 66 -11.59 -10.21 -17.55
CA ALA A 66 -10.92 -10.87 -18.67
C ALA A 66 -10.32 -9.88 -19.68
N VAL A 67 -10.94 -8.71 -19.84
CA VAL A 67 -10.44 -7.66 -20.75
C VAL A 67 -9.18 -7.01 -20.17
N PHE A 68 -9.19 -6.64 -18.88
CA PHE A 68 -8.02 -6.02 -18.24
C PHE A 68 -6.86 -7.01 -18.09
N GLU A 69 -7.14 -8.29 -17.81
CA GLU A 69 -6.14 -9.37 -17.81
C GLU A 69 -5.51 -9.54 -19.19
N TYR A 70 -6.34 -9.60 -20.25
CA TYR A 70 -5.85 -9.69 -21.62
C TYR A 70 -4.95 -8.50 -21.99
N ILE A 71 -5.33 -7.27 -21.60
CA ILE A 71 -4.49 -6.09 -21.86
C ILE A 71 -3.15 -6.21 -21.13
N ASN A 72 -3.15 -6.66 -19.87
CA ASN A 72 -1.92 -6.87 -19.12
C ASN A 72 -1.01 -7.91 -19.80
N ASP A 73 -1.58 -8.96 -20.37
CA ASP A 73 -0.81 -9.95 -21.12
C ASP A 73 -0.26 -9.39 -22.43
N GLN A 74 -1.03 -8.56 -23.15
CA GLN A 74 -0.53 -7.89 -24.36
C GLN A 74 0.61 -6.90 -24.06
N ILE A 75 0.56 -6.19 -22.94
CA ILE A 75 1.64 -5.29 -22.50
C ILE A 75 2.94 -6.07 -22.27
N LYS A 76 2.87 -7.29 -21.70
CA LYS A 76 4.05 -8.16 -21.52
C LYS A 76 4.62 -8.66 -22.84
N VAL A 77 3.77 -8.90 -23.84
CA VAL A 77 4.20 -9.37 -25.17
C VAL A 77 4.80 -8.22 -25.99
N GLN A 78 4.29 -7.00 -25.85
CA GLN A 78 4.71 -5.83 -26.63
C GLN A 78 5.03 -4.62 -25.72
N PRO A 79 6.09 -4.71 -24.91
CA PRO A 79 6.43 -3.67 -23.94
C PRO A 79 6.79 -2.33 -24.60
N ASP A 80 7.39 -2.35 -25.78
CA ASP A 80 7.81 -1.12 -26.47
C ASP A 80 6.62 -0.29 -26.94
N GLN A 81 5.53 -0.94 -27.36
CA GLN A 81 4.29 -0.25 -27.73
C GLN A 81 3.60 0.34 -26.50
N ALA A 82 3.57 -0.39 -25.38
CA ALA A 82 3.04 0.13 -24.13
C ALA A 82 3.81 1.39 -23.68
N LYS A 83 5.15 1.32 -23.69
CA LYS A 83 6.03 2.44 -23.31
C LYS A 83 5.86 3.68 -24.18
N SER A 84 5.47 3.52 -25.44
CA SER A 84 5.20 4.66 -26.33
C SER A 84 4.04 5.54 -25.84
N VAL A 85 3.13 4.99 -25.02
CA VAL A 85 1.99 5.72 -24.44
C VAL A 85 2.43 6.58 -23.25
N ASN A 86 3.48 6.18 -22.52
CA ASN A 86 4.10 6.91 -21.40
C ASN A 86 3.07 7.47 -20.40
N GLY A 87 2.13 6.62 -19.97
CA GLY A 87 1.01 7.04 -19.13
C GLY A 87 0.61 5.98 -18.11
N ILE A 88 0.01 6.43 -17.01
CA ILE A 88 -0.60 5.56 -16.00
C ILE A 88 -2.09 5.88 -15.98
N PHE A 89 -2.93 4.88 -16.20
CA PHE A 89 -4.38 5.04 -16.22
C PHE A 89 -5.01 4.37 -15.00
N LEU A 90 -5.87 5.11 -14.32
CA LEU A 90 -6.70 4.59 -13.24
C LEU A 90 -8.13 4.42 -13.73
N VAL A 91 -8.59 3.18 -13.81
CA VAL A 91 -9.95 2.85 -14.25
C VAL A 91 -10.79 2.47 -13.05
N LYS A 92 -11.83 3.27 -12.78
CA LYS A 92 -12.80 3.03 -11.71
C LYS A 92 -14.09 2.49 -12.32
N ILE A 93 -14.40 1.24 -12.00
CA ILE A 93 -15.65 0.61 -12.41
C ILE A 93 -16.69 0.93 -11.35
N THR A 94 -17.78 1.56 -11.78
CA THR A 94 -18.89 1.91 -10.90
C THR A 94 -20.13 1.08 -11.22
N LYS A 95 -20.88 0.74 -10.17
CA LYS A 95 -22.24 0.19 -10.27
C LYS A 95 -23.11 1.05 -9.38
N ASP A 96 -24.19 1.60 -9.94
CA ASP A 96 -25.14 2.46 -9.22
C ASP A 96 -24.47 3.68 -8.53
N GLY A 97 -23.41 4.22 -9.15
CA GLY A 97 -22.66 5.37 -8.62
C GLY A 97 -21.59 5.03 -7.57
N GLU A 98 -21.53 3.78 -7.11
CA GLU A 98 -20.49 3.30 -6.19
C GLU A 98 -19.36 2.59 -6.94
N ILE A 99 -18.11 2.82 -6.55
CA ILE A 99 -16.96 2.12 -7.12
C ILE A 99 -16.96 0.68 -6.62
N VAL A 100 -17.14 -0.26 -7.54
CA VAL A 100 -17.15 -1.70 -7.25
C VAL A 100 -15.81 -2.36 -7.53
N LYS A 101 -14.97 -1.76 -8.40
CA LYS A 101 -13.61 -2.25 -8.68
C LYS A 101 -12.74 -1.12 -9.24
N GLU A 102 -11.44 -1.19 -8.98
CA GLU A 102 -10.44 -0.28 -9.53
C GLU A 102 -9.33 -1.08 -10.21
N TRP A 103 -8.88 -0.61 -11.37
CA TRP A 103 -7.76 -1.17 -12.12
C TRP A 103 -6.74 -0.07 -12.40
N THR A 104 -5.45 -0.37 -12.22
CA THR A 104 -4.35 0.52 -12.61
C THR A 104 -3.61 -0.10 -13.77
N MET A 105 -3.45 0.65 -14.85
CA MET A 105 -2.70 0.25 -16.04
C MET A 105 -1.47 1.15 -16.13
N ASP A 106 -0.32 0.59 -15.78
CA ASP A 106 0.96 1.28 -15.92
C ASP A 106 1.56 0.95 -17.29
N LEU A 107 1.57 1.95 -18.17
CA LEU A 107 2.16 1.86 -19.51
C LEU A 107 3.45 2.67 -19.60
N LYS A 108 3.97 3.16 -18.47
CA LYS A 108 5.17 3.98 -18.42
C LYS A 108 6.43 3.14 -18.11
N SER A 109 6.27 2.09 -17.33
CA SER A 109 7.36 1.29 -16.74
C SER A 109 7.92 0.21 -17.68
#